data_AF-K9S3S1-F1
#
_entry.id   AF-K9S3S1-F1
#
_cell.length_a   1.000
_cell.length_b   1.000
_cell.length_c   1.000
_cell.angle_alpha   90.00
_cell.angle_beta   90.00
_cell.angle_gamma   90.00
#
_symmetry.space_group_name_H-M   'P 1'
#
loop_
_entity.id
_entity.type
_entity.pdbx_description
1 polymer ?
#
loop_
_entity_poly.entity_id
_entity_poly.type
_entity_poly.pdbx_seq_one_letter_code
_entity_poly.pdbx_strand_id
1 'polypeptide(L)'
;MPKEIERKFLVKNDAWRAIAVGVPYCQGYLSCDVGATVRVRRVGDRGYLTVKGPTQGVIRLEYEYPIPVAEAEEMLQRLCLRPLIEKVRHKVVLDGVVWEIDEFGGENAGLIVAEVELVTEDHPLTLPEWIGEEVSHDPRYFNANLVSMPYCRW
;
A
#
# COMPACT_ATOMS: atom_id res chain seq x y z
N MET A 1 -3.92 -11.80 -18.12
CA MET A 1 -3.99 -10.55 -17.33
C MET A 1 -2.59 -9.96 -17.32
N PRO A 2 -2.42 -8.64 -17.52
CA PRO A 2 -1.10 -8.03 -17.43
C PRO A 2 -0.51 -8.31 -16.04
N LYS A 3 0.77 -8.67 -16.01
CA LYS A 3 1.53 -8.84 -14.78
C LYS A 3 1.90 -7.42 -14.35
N GLU A 4 1.29 -6.89 -13.29
CA GLU A 4 1.75 -5.62 -12.71
C GLU A 4 3.10 -5.89 -12.04
N ILE A 5 4.12 -5.10 -12.42
CA ILE A 5 5.47 -5.24 -11.89
C ILE A 5 5.69 -4.04 -10.97
N GLU A 6 5.63 -4.29 -9.68
CA GLU A 6 5.85 -3.29 -8.64
C GLU A 6 7.27 -3.45 -8.08
N ARG A 7 8.02 -2.35 -8.01
CA ARG A 7 9.28 -2.28 -7.25
C ARG A 7 9.11 -1.37 -6.06
N LYS A 8 9.73 -1.74 -4.94
CA LYS A 8 9.55 -1.11 -3.63
C LYS A 8 10.89 -0.73 -3.03
N PHE A 9 10.99 0.47 -2.47
CA PHE A 9 12.23 1.03 -1.96
C PHE A 9 12.02 1.74 -0.62
N LEU A 10 13.06 1.76 0.20
CA LEU A 10 13.14 2.68 1.33
C LEU A 10 13.39 4.10 0.84
N VAL A 11 12.88 5.07 1.60
CA VAL A 11 13.11 6.50 1.35
C VAL A 11 14.20 7.00 2.31
N LYS A 12 15.25 7.63 1.78
CA LYS A 12 16.44 8.03 2.56
C LYS A 12 16.49 9.51 2.94
N ASN A 13 15.66 10.37 2.36
CA ASN A 13 15.55 11.79 2.70
C ASN A 13 14.18 12.37 2.26
N ASP A 14 13.92 13.63 2.63
CA ASP A 14 12.62 14.30 2.47
C ASP A 14 12.47 15.14 1.18
N ALA A 15 13.41 15.07 0.23
CA ALA A 15 13.39 15.92 -0.98
C ALA A 15 12.10 15.77 -1.82
N TRP A 16 11.46 14.61 -1.76
CA TRP A 16 10.19 14.31 -2.42
C TRP A 16 8.99 15.12 -1.90
N ARG A 17 9.03 15.60 -0.64
CA ARG A 17 7.89 16.27 -0.01
C ARG A 17 7.51 17.57 -0.71
N ALA A 18 8.49 18.28 -1.29
CA ALA A 18 8.27 19.55 -1.98
C ALA A 18 7.51 19.40 -3.31
N ILE A 19 7.49 18.19 -3.88
CA ILE A 19 6.94 17.90 -5.21
C ILE A 19 5.77 16.89 -5.16
N ALA A 20 5.34 16.53 -3.96
CA ALA A 20 4.37 15.47 -3.72
C ALA A 20 2.98 16.00 -3.36
N VAL A 21 1.95 15.29 -3.84
CA VAL A 21 0.57 15.48 -3.37
C VAL A 21 0.14 14.26 -2.57
N GLY A 22 -0.18 14.47 -1.30
CA GLY A 22 -0.56 13.42 -0.35
C GLY A 22 -2.07 13.22 -0.26
N VAL A 23 -2.50 11.97 -0.18
CA VAL A 23 -3.87 11.57 0.13
C VAL A 23 -3.84 10.64 1.33
N PRO A 24 -4.70 10.80 2.34
CA PRO A 24 -4.75 9.91 3.48
C PRO A 24 -5.42 8.58 3.11
N TYR A 25 -4.82 7.48 3.58
CA TYR A 25 -5.29 6.12 3.40
C TYR A 25 -5.46 5.48 4.78
N CYS A 26 -6.56 4.77 4.96
CA CYS A 26 -6.77 3.88 6.09
C CYS A 26 -7.34 2.58 5.56
N GLN A 27 -6.75 1.44 5.90
CA GLN A 27 -7.24 0.13 5.50
C GLN A 27 -7.20 -0.86 6.66
N GLY A 28 -8.12 -1.81 6.61
CA GLY A 28 -8.25 -2.88 7.58
C GLY A 28 -8.83 -4.12 6.94
N TYR A 29 -8.68 -5.26 7.60
CA TYR A 29 -9.16 -6.54 7.10
C TYR A 29 -10.35 -6.99 7.94
N LEU A 30 -11.46 -7.31 7.28
CA LEU A 30 -12.60 -8.00 7.91
C LEU A 30 -12.32 -9.51 8.03
N SER A 31 -11.58 -10.06 7.07
CA SER A 31 -11.12 -11.45 7.07
C SER A 31 -9.77 -11.55 6.38
N CYS A 32 -8.89 -12.39 6.94
CA CYS A 32 -7.62 -12.80 6.35
C CYS A 32 -7.55 -14.33 6.18
N ASP A 33 -8.70 -14.97 5.98
CA ASP A 33 -8.79 -16.43 5.91
C ASP A 33 -8.24 -16.99 4.58
N VAL A 34 -7.84 -18.27 4.59
CA VAL A 34 -7.28 -19.01 3.45
C VAL A 34 -8.25 -19.02 2.26
N GLY A 35 -9.56 -19.05 2.54
CA GLY A 35 -10.59 -19.07 1.50
C GLY A 35 -10.83 -17.71 0.82
N ALA A 36 -10.73 -16.61 1.57
CA ALA A 36 -10.89 -15.25 1.05
C ALA A 36 -10.36 -14.19 2.01
N THR A 37 -9.66 -13.21 1.47
CA THR A 37 -9.30 -11.97 2.17
C THR A 37 -10.30 -10.88 1.83
N VAL A 38 -10.89 -10.26 2.86
CA VAL A 38 -11.82 -9.14 2.71
C VAL A 38 -11.20 -7.90 3.35
N ARG A 39 -10.95 -6.87 2.54
CA ARG A 39 -10.30 -5.63 2.96
C ARG A 39 -11.23 -4.45 2.78
N VAL A 40 -11.36 -3.62 3.80
CA VAL A 40 -11.98 -2.31 3.71
C VAL A 40 -10.86 -1.27 3.60
N ARG A 41 -11.02 -0.31 2.68
CA ARG A 41 -10.05 0.76 2.47
C ARG A 41 -10.78 2.09 2.29
N ARG A 42 -10.32 3.11 2.98
CA ARG A 42 -10.63 4.51 2.76
C ARG A 42 -9.46 5.20 2.07
N VAL A 43 -9.75 5.99 1.04
CA VAL A 43 -8.80 6.81 0.28
C VAL A 43 -9.35 8.23 0.20
N GLY A 44 -8.85 9.13 1.04
CA GLY A 44 -9.42 10.47 1.16
C GLY A 44 -10.89 10.41 1.57
N ASP A 45 -11.78 10.85 0.69
CA ASP A 45 -13.24 10.87 0.83
C ASP A 45 -13.95 9.67 0.17
N ARG A 46 -13.20 8.65 -0.28
CA ARG A 46 -13.74 7.47 -0.97
C ARG A 46 -13.57 6.20 -0.14
N GLY A 47 -14.59 5.34 -0.13
CA GLY A 47 -14.57 4.03 0.50
C GLY A 47 -14.53 2.91 -0.54
N TYR A 48 -13.85 1.81 -0.20
CA TYR A 48 -13.74 0.62 -1.04
C TYR A 48 -13.84 -0.64 -0.19
N LEU A 49 -14.53 -1.65 -0.72
CA LEU A 49 -14.51 -3.03 -0.23
C LEU A 49 -13.86 -3.91 -1.30
N THR A 50 -12.78 -4.59 -0.92
CA THR A 50 -12.07 -5.51 -1.80
C THR A 50 -12.19 -6.94 -1.29
N VAL A 51 -12.58 -7.87 -2.17
CA VAL A 51 -12.59 -9.31 -1.90
C VAL A 51 -11.54 -9.98 -2.78
N LYS A 52 -10.60 -10.68 -2.15
CA LYS A 52 -9.47 -11.36 -2.80
C LYS A 52 -9.57 -12.86 -2.51
N GLY A 53 -9.55 -13.69 -3.56
CA GLY A 53 -9.46 -15.15 -3.43
C GLY A 53 -8.04 -15.61 -3.06
N PRO A 54 -7.80 -16.93 -2.93
CA PRO A 54 -6.46 -17.46 -2.73
C PRO A 54 -5.59 -17.24 -3.97
N THR A 55 -4.29 -17.01 -3.76
CA THR A 55 -3.31 -16.93 -4.85
C THR A 55 -3.07 -18.32 -5.45
N GLN A 56 -3.23 -18.46 -6.77
CA GLN A 56 -2.91 -19.66 -7.53
C GLN A 56 -1.76 -19.34 -8.50
N GLY A 57 -0.54 -19.75 -8.14
CA GLY A 57 0.67 -19.36 -8.86
C GLY A 57 0.91 -17.85 -8.75
N VAL A 58 0.77 -17.13 -9.87
CA VAL A 58 0.90 -15.66 -9.95
C VAL A 58 -0.43 -14.94 -10.16
N ILE A 59 -1.56 -15.68 -10.14
CA ILE A 59 -2.90 -15.13 -10.41
C ILE A 59 -3.72 -15.19 -9.13
N ARG A 60 -4.49 -14.14 -8.87
CA ARG A 60 -5.46 -14.09 -7.78
C ARG A 60 -6.75 -13.44 -8.27
N LEU A 61 -7.91 -14.01 -7.93
CA LEU A 61 -9.18 -13.35 -8.15
C LEU A 61 -9.29 -12.15 -7.21
N GLU A 62 -9.65 -11.00 -7.76
CA GLU A 62 -9.81 -9.76 -7.01
C GLU A 62 -11.03 -8.99 -7.53
N TYR A 63 -11.89 -8.60 -6.60
CA TYR A 63 -13.07 -7.78 -6.87
C TYR A 63 -13.03 -6.56 -5.96
N GLU A 64 -13.16 -5.37 -6.52
CA GLU A 64 -13.19 -4.12 -5.77
C GLU A 64 -14.49 -3.36 -6.06
N TYR A 65 -15.15 -2.93 -4.99
CA TYR A 65 -16.41 -2.20 -5.06
C TYR A 65 -16.27 -0.86 -4.34
N PRO A 66 -16.69 0.26 -4.96
CA PRO A 66 -16.86 1.49 -4.22
C PRO A 66 -17.99 1.32 -3.19
N ILE A 67 -17.79 1.84 -1.98
CA ILE A 67 -18.80 1.89 -0.92
C ILE A 67 -18.86 3.30 -0.33
N PRO A 68 -19.97 3.72 0.29
CA PRO A 68 -20.04 5.00 0.98
C PRO A 68 -18.92 5.16 2.00
N VAL A 69 -18.27 6.33 2.04
CA VAL A 69 -17.12 6.56 2.92
C VAL A 69 -17.47 6.41 4.40
N ALA A 70 -18.66 6.83 4.81
CA ALA A 70 -19.14 6.68 6.18
C ALA A 70 -19.26 5.19 6.59
N GLU A 71 -19.70 4.32 5.68
CA GLU A 71 -19.77 2.88 5.93
C GLU A 71 -18.37 2.26 6.00
N ALA A 72 -17.45 2.69 5.12
CA ALA A 72 -16.05 2.24 5.19
C ALA A 72 -15.41 2.61 6.53
N GLU A 73 -15.62 3.84 7.01
CA GLU A 73 -15.12 4.31 8.30
C GLU A 73 -15.72 3.52 9.47
N GLU A 74 -17.02 3.26 9.45
CA GLU A 74 -17.67 2.45 10.49
C GLU A 74 -17.10 1.02 10.54
N MET A 75 -16.94 0.37 9.39
CA MET A 75 -16.36 -0.98 9.31
C MET A 75 -14.91 -1.00 9.79
N LEU A 76 -14.09 -0.02 9.38
CA LEU A 76 -12.70 0.12 9.81
C LEU A 76 -12.60 0.26 11.34
N GLN A 77 -13.49 1.04 11.95
CA GLN A 77 -13.46 1.28 13.39
C GLN A 77 -13.97 0.10 14.20
N ARG A 78 -15.05 -0.56 13.76
CA ARG A 78 -15.82 -1.50 14.58
C ARG A 78 -15.61 -2.97 14.24
N LEU A 79 -15.25 -3.29 12.99
CA LEU A 79 -15.30 -4.66 12.48
C LEU A 79 -13.93 -5.18 12.02
N CYS A 80 -13.05 -4.30 11.55
CA CYS A 80 -11.74 -4.72 11.07
C CYS A 80 -10.83 -5.22 12.20
N LEU A 81 -10.05 -6.24 11.86
CA LEU A 81 -8.92 -6.72 12.65
C LEU A 81 -7.92 -5.59 12.88
N ARG A 82 -7.25 -5.63 14.04
CA ARG A 82 -6.24 -4.65 14.45
C ARG A 82 -4.82 -5.22 14.33
N PRO A 83 -3.81 -4.37 14.10
CA PRO A 83 -3.89 -2.93 13.82
C PRO A 83 -4.48 -2.61 12.44
N LEU A 84 -4.93 -1.37 12.27
CA LEU A 84 -5.21 -0.83 10.94
C LEU A 84 -3.89 -0.40 10.28
N ILE A 85 -3.87 -0.37 8.96
CA ILE A 85 -2.78 0.28 8.21
C ILE A 85 -3.23 1.69 7.85
N GLU A 86 -2.58 2.65 8.48
CA GLU A 86 -2.79 4.08 8.29
C GLU A 86 -1.56 4.66 7.60
N LYS A 87 -1.75 5.46 6.56
CA LYS A 87 -0.65 6.12 5.83
C LYS A 87 -1.14 7.34 5.05
N VAL A 88 -0.23 8.23 4.72
CA VAL A 88 -0.46 9.21 3.64
C VAL A 88 0.29 8.72 2.42
N ARG A 89 -0.43 8.46 1.33
CA ARG A 89 0.18 8.11 0.04
C ARG A 89 0.36 9.37 -0.77
N HIS A 90 1.61 9.67 -1.06
CA HIS A 90 2.06 10.78 -1.87
C HIS A 90 2.35 10.31 -3.28
N LYS A 91 1.93 11.09 -4.28
CA LYS A 91 2.27 10.80 -5.68
C LYS A 91 3.27 11.80 -6.22
N VAL A 92 4.30 11.29 -6.89
CA VAL A 92 5.31 12.08 -7.61
C VAL A 92 5.43 11.51 -9.02
N VAL A 93 5.22 12.36 -10.03
CA VAL A 93 5.45 11.98 -11.44
C VAL A 93 6.86 12.42 -11.81
N LEU A 94 7.71 11.47 -12.18
CA LEU A 94 9.08 11.75 -12.61
C LEU A 94 9.42 10.84 -13.79
N ASP A 95 10.04 11.40 -14.83
CA ASP A 95 10.50 10.65 -16.01
C ASP A 95 9.42 9.76 -16.66
N GLY A 96 8.16 10.17 -16.58
CA GLY A 96 7.02 9.44 -17.15
C GLY A 96 6.51 8.26 -16.33
N VAL A 97 7.08 8.01 -15.14
CA VAL A 97 6.57 7.02 -14.18
C VAL A 97 5.95 7.71 -12.96
N VAL A 98 5.00 7.01 -12.32
CA VAL A 98 4.36 7.47 -11.09
C VAL A 98 4.98 6.74 -9.92
N TRP A 99 5.59 7.51 -9.04
CA TRP A 99 6.05 7.04 -7.74
C TRP A 99 4.95 7.26 -6.71
N GLU A 100 4.64 6.21 -5.95
CA GLU A 100 3.75 6.24 -4.80
C GLU A 100 4.57 6.12 -3.52
N ILE A 101 4.65 7.20 -2.76
CA ILE A 101 5.43 7.28 -1.52
C ILE A 101 4.47 7.17 -0.35
N ASP A 102 4.55 6.09 0.39
CA ASP A 102 3.76 5.83 1.58
C ASP A 102 4.50 6.27 2.84
N GLU A 103 3.97 7.29 3.49
CA GLU A 103 4.36 7.67 4.84
C GLU A 103 3.39 7.03 5.84
N PHE A 104 3.84 6.00 6.55
CA PHE A 104 2.99 5.23 7.45
C PHE A 104 2.78 5.95 8.79
N GLY A 105 1.60 5.72 9.38
CA GLY A 105 1.22 6.19 10.71
C GLY A 105 0.81 5.02 11.63
N GLY A 106 0.22 5.36 12.78
CA GLY A 106 -0.22 4.37 13.77
C GLY A 106 0.93 3.51 14.29
N GLU A 107 0.70 2.19 14.42
CA GLU A 107 1.76 1.24 14.83
C GLU A 107 2.90 1.11 13.80
N ASN A 108 2.72 1.64 12.58
CA ASN A 108 3.72 1.66 11.52
C ASN A 108 4.40 3.03 11.35
N ALA A 109 4.18 3.97 12.29
CA ALA A 109 4.74 5.32 12.23
C ALA A 109 6.28 5.32 12.14
N GLY A 110 6.82 6.16 11.25
CA GLY A 110 8.26 6.28 11.00
C GLY A 110 8.76 5.47 9.81
N LEU A 111 7.97 4.51 9.31
CA LEU A 111 8.26 3.82 8.06
C LEU A 111 7.84 4.68 6.86
N ILE A 112 8.75 4.86 5.91
CA ILE A 112 8.46 5.51 4.62
C ILE A 112 8.98 4.61 3.49
N VAL A 113 8.07 4.28 2.57
CA VAL A 113 8.34 3.38 1.45
C VAL A 113 7.90 4.03 0.16
N ALA A 114 8.67 3.85 -0.91
CA ALA A 114 8.30 4.26 -2.25
C ALA A 114 8.06 3.05 -3.15
N GLU A 115 6.92 3.02 -3.82
CA GLU A 115 6.52 2.02 -4.80
C GLU A 115 6.47 2.66 -6.19
N VAL A 116 6.85 1.91 -7.21
CA VAL A 116 6.68 2.30 -8.62
C VAL A 116 6.17 1.11 -9.41
N GLU A 117 5.11 1.36 -10.19
CA GLU A 117 4.56 0.38 -11.13
C GLU A 117 5.25 0.50 -12.48
N LEU A 118 5.75 -0.62 -13.00
CA LEU A 118 6.47 -0.74 -14.26
C LEU A 118 5.72 -1.61 -15.25
N VAL A 119 5.89 -1.29 -16.54
CA VAL A 119 5.29 -2.05 -17.65
C VAL A 119 6.03 -3.38 -17.87
N THR A 120 7.33 -3.42 -17.60
CA THR A 120 8.21 -4.59 -17.81
C THR A 120 9.29 -4.66 -16.73
N GLU A 121 9.83 -5.86 -16.46
CA GLU A 121 10.85 -6.06 -15.42
C GLU A 121 12.14 -5.30 -15.75
N ASP A 122 12.48 -5.23 -17.04
CA ASP A 122 13.66 -4.52 -17.57
C ASP A 122 13.39 -3.04 -17.89
N HIS A 123 12.28 -2.46 -17.41
CA HIS A 123 12.01 -1.04 -17.68
C HIS A 123 13.12 -0.18 -17.04
N PRO A 124 13.83 0.65 -17.83
CA PRO A 124 14.89 1.48 -17.29
C PRO A 124 14.30 2.47 -16.30
N LEU A 125 14.77 2.43 -15.05
CA LEU A 125 14.28 3.26 -13.97
C LEU A 125 15.42 4.13 -13.43
N THR A 126 15.34 5.44 -13.67
CA THR A 126 16.23 6.40 -13.02
C THR A 126 15.77 6.56 -11.57
N LEU A 127 16.64 6.23 -10.62
CA LEU A 127 16.32 6.36 -9.20
C LEU A 127 16.53 7.82 -8.75
N PRO A 128 15.48 8.49 -8.26
CA PRO A 128 15.61 9.81 -7.64
C PRO A 128 16.57 9.82 -6.45
N GLU A 129 17.08 10.99 -6.10
CA GLU A 129 18.03 11.16 -4.99
C GLU A 129 17.46 10.78 -3.62
N TRP A 130 16.14 10.64 -3.48
CA TRP A 130 15.45 10.27 -2.23
C TRP A 130 15.16 8.77 -2.13
N ILE A 131 15.39 8.00 -3.20
CA ILE A 131 15.29 6.54 -3.20
C ILE A 131 16.55 5.90 -2.58
N GLY A 132 16.33 4.96 -1.68
CA GLY A 132 17.33 4.15 -1.00
C GLY A 132 17.31 2.68 -1.43
N GLU A 133 17.44 1.79 -0.44
CA GLU A 133 17.51 0.34 -0.64
C GLU A 133 16.23 -0.22 -1.27
N GLU A 134 16.39 -1.15 -2.22
CA GLU A 134 15.26 -1.89 -2.78
C GLU A 134 14.85 -3.04 -1.85
N VAL A 135 13.58 -3.05 -1.47
CA VAL A 135 12.96 -4.01 -0.55
C VAL A 135 11.79 -4.77 -1.20
N SER A 136 11.75 -4.79 -2.55
CA SER A 136 10.72 -5.47 -3.36
C SER A 136 10.45 -6.92 -2.97
N HIS A 137 11.48 -7.63 -2.50
CA HIS A 137 11.41 -9.05 -2.13
C HIS A 137 11.42 -9.30 -0.62
N ASP A 138 11.49 -8.24 0.20
CA ASP A 138 11.50 -8.39 1.64
C ASP A 138 10.06 -8.42 2.18
N PRO A 139 9.61 -9.57 2.72
CA PRO A 139 8.23 -9.74 3.14
C PRO A 139 7.85 -8.80 4.29
N ARG A 140 8.80 -8.27 5.07
CA ARG A 140 8.50 -7.34 6.18
C ARG A 140 7.75 -6.10 5.69
N TYR A 141 8.02 -5.65 4.48
CA TYR A 141 7.45 -4.43 3.89
C TYR A 141 6.13 -4.66 3.14
N PHE A 142 5.52 -5.85 3.26
CA PHE A 142 4.20 -6.11 2.69
C PHE A 142 3.10 -5.65 3.65
N ASN A 143 2.05 -5.01 3.14
CA ASN A 143 0.94 -4.50 3.97
C ASN A 143 0.34 -5.56 4.90
N ALA A 144 0.20 -6.81 4.44
CA ALA A 144 -0.31 -7.90 5.27
C ALA A 144 0.61 -8.21 6.46
N ASN A 145 1.92 -8.07 6.28
CA ASN A 145 2.91 -8.31 7.32
C ASN A 145 3.09 -7.11 8.24
N LEU A 146 2.86 -5.88 7.74
CA LEU A 146 2.75 -4.68 8.58
C LEU A 146 1.55 -4.71 9.54
N VAL A 147 0.55 -5.56 9.28
CA VAL A 147 -0.53 -5.84 10.24
C VAL A 147 -0.09 -6.86 11.29
N SER A 148 0.55 -7.95 10.89
CA SER A 148 0.93 -9.02 11.82
C SER A 148 2.14 -8.67 12.69
N MET A 149 3.13 -7.98 12.13
CA MET A 149 4.33 -7.49 12.80
C MET A 149 4.54 -6.01 12.41
N PRO A 150 3.87 -5.06 13.10
CA PRO A 150 3.98 -3.65 12.79
C PRO A 150 5.40 -3.12 13.04
N TYR A 151 5.75 -2.03 12.37
CA TYR A 151 7.10 -1.44 12.37
C TYR A 151 7.66 -1.16 13.77
N CYS A 152 6.80 -0.77 14.72
CA CYS A 152 7.21 -0.54 16.10
C CYS A 152 7.70 -1.80 16.85
N ARG A 153 7.59 -2.99 16.24
CA ARG A 153 7.99 -4.29 16.80
C ARG A 153 9.08 -5.01 15.99
N TRP A 154 9.68 -4.32 15.02
CA TRP A 154 10.74 -4.89 14.17
C TRP A 154 12.07 -5.06 14.92
#